data_AF-A0A923Q719-F1
#
_entry.id   AF-A0A923Q719-F1
#
_cell.length_a   1.000
_cell.length_b   1.000
_cell.length_c   1.000
_cell.angle_alpha   90.00
_cell.angle_beta   90.00
_cell.angle_gamma   90.00
#
_symmetry.space_group_name_H-M   'P 1'
#
loop_
_entity.id
_entity.type
_entity.pdbx_description
1 polymer ?
#
loop_
_entity_poly.entity_id
_entity_poly.type
_entity_poly.pdbx_seq_one_letter_code
_entity_poly.pdbx_strand_id
1 'polypeptide(L)' 'MPIATPETYAAMLDRAKEGRFAYPAINVTSSQTLNAALRGFAEAQSDGIVQVST' A
#
# COMPACT_ATOMS: atom_id res chain seq x y z
N MET A 1 -8.75 6.89 2.73
CA MET A 1 -7.64 6.63 1.79
C MET A 1 -8.24 6.44 0.41
N PRO A 2 -7.91 7.29 -0.58
CA PRO A 2 -8.29 7.03 -1.96
C PRO A 2 -7.49 5.83 -2.50
N ILE A 3 -8.10 5.04 -3.38
CA ILE A 3 -7.37 4.06 -4.20
C ILE A 3 -6.53 4.86 -5.19
N ALA A 4 -5.24 4.52 -5.31
CA ALA A 4 -4.33 5.21 -6.21
C ALA A 4 -4.75 5.00 -7.69
N THR A 5 -4.75 6.08 -8.46
CA THR A 5 -4.81 5.99 -9.93
C THR A 5 -3.46 5.46 -10.47
N PRO A 6 -3.39 4.99 -11.73
CA PRO A 6 -2.12 4.56 -12.32
C PRO A 6 -1.02 5.63 -12.24
N GLU A 7 -1.36 6.89 -12.45
CA GLU A 7 -0.43 8.03 -12.38
C GLU A 7 0.07 8.24 -10.95
N THR A 8 -0.84 8.13 -9.97
CA THR A 8 -0.48 8.21 -8.54
C THR A 8 0.44 7.05 -8.16
N TYR A 9 0.13 5.84 -8.63
CA TYR A 9 0.95 4.66 -8.36
C TYR A 9 2.36 4.79 -8.96
N ALA A 10 2.50 5.31 -10.18
CA ALA A 10 3.81 5.58 -10.77
C ALA A 10 4.62 6.60 -9.93
N ALA A 11 3.99 7.71 -9.55
CA ALA A 11 4.62 8.73 -8.71
C ALA A 11 5.01 8.19 -7.33
N MET A 12 4.23 7.26 -6.77
CA MET A 12 4.60 6.55 -5.55
C MET A 12 5.93 5.82 -5.73
N LEU A 13 6.08 5.03 -6.78
CA LEU A 13 7.29 4.24 -7.06
C LEU A 13 8.52 5.14 -7.28
N ASP A 14 8.36 6.25 -7.99
CA ASP A 14 9.44 7.23 -8.20
C ASP A 14 9.92 7.81 -6.86
N ARG A 15 8.99 8.23 -5.99
CA ARG A 15 9.31 8.72 -4.63
C ARG A 15 10.04 7.68 -3.80
N ALA A 16 9.62 6.41 -3.86
CA ALA A 16 10.26 5.32 -3.14
C ALA A 16 11.71 5.11 -3.60
N LYS A 17 11.93 5.16 -4.92
CA LYS A 17 13.25 5.05 -5.52
C LYS A 17 14.17 6.20 -5.12
N GLU A 18 13.70 7.44 -5.22
CA GLU A 18 14.46 8.64 -4.84
C GLU A 18 14.76 8.68 -3.33
N GLY A 19 13.76 8.33 -2.51
CA GLY A 19 13.84 8.32 -1.06
C GLY A 19 14.54 7.10 -0.47
N ARG A 20 14.92 6.11 -1.28
CA ARG A 20 15.55 4.84 -0.88
C ARG A 20 14.73 4.07 0.17
N PHE A 21 13.44 3.92 -0.08
CA PHE A 21 12.55 3.07 0.72
C PHE A 21 11.65 2.23 -0.20
N ALA A 22 10.81 1.38 0.39
CA ALA A 22 9.85 0.57 -0.34
C ALA A 22 8.47 0.64 0.34
N TYR A 23 7.41 0.50 -0.44
CA TYR A 23 6.06 0.33 0.11
C TYR A 23 5.81 -1.13 0.47
N PRO A 24 5.17 -1.40 1.61
CA PRO A 24 4.71 -2.75 1.95
C PRO A 24 3.60 -3.20 0.98
N ALA A 25 3.66 -4.45 0.54
CA ALA A 25 2.62 -5.09 -0.25
C ALA A 25 2.01 -6.26 0.53
N ILE A 26 0.78 -6.08 1.02
CA ILE A 26 0.14 -7.01 1.96
C ILE A 26 -0.90 -7.85 1.23
N ASN A 27 -0.74 -9.17 1.28
CA ASN A 27 -1.74 -10.12 0.81
C ASN A 27 -2.91 -10.16 1.78
N VAL A 28 -4.12 -10.10 1.24
CA VAL A 28 -5.37 -10.18 2.04
C VAL A 28 -6.26 -11.29 1.50
N THR A 29 -6.94 -11.98 2.40
CA THR A 29 -7.83 -13.12 2.07
C THR A 29 -9.26 -12.93 2.57
N SER A 30 -9.50 -11.90 3.37
CA SER A 30 -10.80 -11.55 3.95
C SER A 30 -10.88 -10.06 4.23
N SER A 31 -12.10 -9.57 4.44
CA SER A 31 -12.33 -8.19 4.89
C SER A 31 -11.66 -7.88 6.23
N GLN A 32 -11.52 -8.88 7.12
CA GLN A 32 -10.82 -8.71 8.39
C GLN A 32 -9.33 -8.44 8.16
N THR A 33 -8.67 -9.23 7.32
CA THR A 33 -7.25 -9.02 6.98
C THR A 33 -7.01 -7.73 6.19
N LEU A 34 -7.98 -7.32 5.36
CA LEU A 34 -7.96 -6.03 4.68
C LEU A 34 -7.99 -4.88 5.69
N ASN A 35 -8.93 -4.90 6.63
CA ASN A 35 -9.05 -3.86 7.65
C ASN A 35 -7.79 -3.77 8.54
N ALA A 36 -7.19 -4.92 8.86
CA ALA A 36 -5.92 -4.96 9.59
C ALA A 36 -4.78 -4.29 8.80
N ALA A 37 -4.66 -4.56 7.49
CA ALA A 37 -3.65 -3.94 6.63
C ALA A 37 -3.84 -2.41 6.55
N LEU A 38 -5.08 -1.95 6.34
CA LEU A 38 -5.40 -0.52 6.28
C LEU A 38 -5.08 0.20 7.60
N ARG A 39 -5.38 -0.43 8.74
CA ARG A 39 -5.01 0.10 10.05
C ARG A 39 -3.49 0.17 10.22
N GLY A 40 -2.76 -0.87 9.82
CA GLY A 40 -1.30 -0.89 9.87
C GLY A 40 -0.66 0.23 9.05
N PHE A 41 -1.16 0.50 7.84
CA PHE A 41 -0.72 1.62 7.01
C PHE A 41 -0.95 2.97 7.68
N ALA A 42 -2.14 3.18 8.27
CA ALA A 42 -2.46 4.40 8.99
C ALA A 42 -1.57 4.62 10.24
N GLU A 43 -1.37 3.57 11.04
CA GLU A 43 -0.51 3.62 12.23
C GLU A 43 0.96 3.86 11.88
N ALA A 44 1.44 3.29 10.77
CA ALA A 44 2.79 3.51 10.27
C ALA A 44 2.97 4.83 9.51
N GLN A 45 1.89 5.61 9.32
CA GLN A 45 1.84 6.79 8.43
C GLN A 45 2.45 6.51 7.04
N SER A 46 2.18 5.32 6.52
CA SER A 46 2.76 4.83 5.28
C SER A 46 1.66 4.60 4.25
N ASP A 47 1.95 4.94 3.00
CA ASP A 47 1.22 4.35 1.89
C ASP A 47 1.57 2.86 1.77
N GLY A 48 0.72 2.09 1.10
CA GLY A 48 0.89 0.65 0.98
C GLY A 48 0.11 0.06 -0.19
N ILE A 49 0.45 -1.17 -0.54
CA ILE A 49 -0.19 -1.95 -1.60
C ILE A 49 -0.99 -3.07 -0.95
N VAL A 50 -2.25 -3.21 -1.33
CA VAL A 50 -3.07 -4.38 -1.01
C VAL A 50 -3.10 -5.28 -2.23
N GLN A 51 -2.80 -6.56 -2.04
CA GLN A 51 -2.76 -7.54 -3.12
C GLN A 51 -3.59 -8.78 -2.76
N VAL A 52 -4.11 -9.45 -3.79
CA VAL A 52 -4.89 -10.68 -3.67
C VAL A 52 -4.24 -11.71 -4.58
N SER A 53 -3.88 -12.86 -4.00
CA SER A 53 -3.32 -14.00 -4.73
C SER A 53 -4.40 -15.03 -5.05
N THR A 54 -4.22 -15.79 -6.12
CA THR A 54 -5.02 -16.96 -6.52
C THR A 54 -4.26 -18.26 -6.28
#